data_AF-A0A0C2W0L1-F1
#
_entry.id   AF-A0A0C2W0L1-F1
#
_cell.length_a   1.000
_cell.length_b   1.000
_cell.length_c   1.000
_cell.angle_alpha   90.00
_cell.angle_beta   90.00
_cell.angle_gamma   90.00
#
_symmetry.space_group_name_H-M   'P 1'
#
loop_
_entity.id
_entity.type
_entity.pdbx_description
1 polymer ?
#
loop_
_entity_poly.entity_id
_entity_poly.type
_entity_poly.pdbx_seq_one_letter_code
_entity_poly.pdbx_strand_id
1 'polypeptide(L)'
;MDQAKEVEPWFGLEQEYTLFDVDDKPFAWPKGGFPAPQGPYYCGVGTGKVFARDLIEAHYRACLYAGVNISGINAEVMPSQWEFQVGPCEGISMGDHLWMARFLLVRVAEEWGVKVSFHPKPLTNGDWNGAGCHSNYSTKAMREPGGMKHIEEAIEKLSKKHMEHIAVYGEDNELRLSGKHETAHIGTFSSGVANRGASIRIPRHVAAQGFGYLEDRRPASNVDPYRVTAALVETTCLSQ
;
A
#
# COMPACT_ATOMS: atom_id res chain seq x y z
N MET A 1 -5.80 -3.58 -19.74
CA MET A 1 -5.39 -2.17 -19.76
C MET A 1 -5.67 -1.50 -21.09
N ASP A 2 -5.44 -2.16 -22.24
CA ASP A 2 -5.66 -1.59 -23.58
C ASP A 2 -7.06 -0.99 -23.81
N GLN A 3 -8.12 -1.64 -23.31
CA GLN A 3 -9.50 -1.14 -23.43
C GLN A 3 -9.74 0.22 -22.74
N ALA A 4 -8.88 0.59 -21.79
CA ALA A 4 -8.94 1.83 -21.04
C ALA A 4 -7.76 2.76 -21.37
N LYS A 5 -7.04 2.56 -22.49
CA LYS A 5 -5.87 3.37 -22.82
C LYS A 5 -6.20 4.88 -22.91
N GLU A 6 -7.35 5.21 -23.48
CA GLU A 6 -7.78 6.61 -23.69
C GLU A 6 -8.05 7.38 -22.39
N VAL A 7 -8.27 6.70 -21.26
CA VAL A 7 -8.49 7.37 -19.96
C VAL A 7 -7.20 7.58 -19.17
N GLU A 8 -6.05 7.14 -19.71
CA GLU A 8 -4.70 7.30 -19.14
C GLU A 8 -4.66 6.99 -17.62
N PRO A 9 -4.97 5.75 -17.21
CA PRO A 9 -5.06 5.39 -15.80
C PRO A 9 -3.67 5.39 -15.15
N TRP A 10 -3.51 6.20 -14.10
CA TRP A 10 -2.30 6.27 -13.30
C TRP A 10 -2.51 5.65 -11.94
N PHE A 11 -1.47 4.97 -11.47
CA PHE A 11 -1.43 4.30 -10.18
C PHE A 11 -0.19 4.69 -9.38
N GLY A 12 -0.33 4.76 -8.07
CA GLY A 12 0.79 4.81 -7.13
C GLY A 12 0.54 3.86 -5.97
N LEU A 13 1.39 2.85 -5.79
CA LEU A 13 1.19 1.81 -4.78
C LEU A 13 2.16 1.99 -3.61
N GLU A 14 1.61 1.96 -2.40
CA GLU A 14 2.30 2.09 -1.11
C GLU A 14 2.52 0.70 -0.52
N GLN A 15 3.67 0.07 -0.79
CA GLN A 15 3.95 -1.29 -0.35
C GLN A 15 4.52 -1.30 1.06
N GLU A 16 3.70 -1.72 2.03
CA GLU A 16 4.16 -2.01 3.38
C GLU A 16 4.68 -3.47 3.48
N TYR A 17 5.65 -3.70 4.35
CA TYR A 17 6.23 -5.02 4.61
C TYR A 17 6.88 -5.07 5.99
N THR A 18 7.09 -6.27 6.51
CA THR A 18 7.70 -6.48 7.83
C THR A 18 8.91 -7.39 7.72
N LEU A 19 9.99 -7.01 8.40
CA LEU A 19 11.23 -7.77 8.44
C LEU A 19 11.21 -8.82 9.54
N PHE A 20 11.73 -10.00 9.21
CA PHE A 20 11.87 -11.14 10.11
C PHE A 20 13.32 -11.65 10.09
N ASP A 21 13.77 -12.22 11.20
CA ASP A 21 15.02 -12.96 11.25
C ASP A 21 14.87 -14.37 10.67
N VAL A 22 15.97 -15.11 10.63
CA VAL A 22 16.02 -16.47 10.08
C VAL A 22 15.13 -17.48 10.84
N ASP A 23 14.82 -17.19 12.11
CA ASP A 23 14.01 -18.00 13.01
C ASP A 23 12.51 -17.59 12.98
N ASP A 24 12.10 -16.79 12.00
CA ASP A 24 10.73 -16.30 11.83
C ASP A 24 10.23 -15.43 13.01
N LYS A 25 11.15 -14.71 13.66
CA LYS A 25 10.80 -13.67 14.65
C LYS A 25 10.93 -12.29 14.03
N PRO A 26 10.10 -11.30 14.44
CA PRO A 26 10.24 -9.94 13.96
C PRO A 26 11.67 -9.43 14.18
N PHE A 27 12.27 -8.89 13.12
CA PHE A 27 13.69 -8.59 13.09
C PHE A 27 14.08 -7.61 14.19
N ALA A 28 15.14 -7.92 14.95
CA ALA A 28 15.67 -7.09 16.04
C ALA A 28 14.71 -6.81 17.21
N TRP A 29 13.65 -7.60 17.37
CA TRP A 29 12.81 -7.55 18.58
C TRP A 29 13.47 -8.27 19.76
N PRO A 30 13.12 -7.92 21.02
CA PRO A 30 13.64 -8.62 22.19
C PRO A 30 13.35 -10.12 22.15
N LYS A 31 14.36 -10.96 22.43
CA LYS A 31 14.19 -12.42 22.46
C LYS A 31 13.16 -12.80 23.53
N GLY A 32 12.06 -13.43 23.11
CA GLY A 32 10.99 -13.87 24.01
C GLY A 32 10.13 -12.73 24.58
N GLY A 33 10.20 -11.54 24.00
CA GLY A 33 9.44 -10.38 24.46
C GLY A 33 9.00 -9.45 23.33
N PHE A 34 8.52 -8.28 23.74
CA PHE A 34 8.01 -7.24 22.84
C PHE A 34 8.82 -5.95 23.02
N PRO A 35 8.98 -5.14 21.96
CA PRO A 35 9.49 -3.78 22.10
C PRO A 35 8.46 -2.91 22.84
N ALA A 36 8.80 -1.63 23.07
CA ALA A 36 7.85 -0.67 23.62
C ALA A 36 6.60 -0.52 22.72
N PRO A 37 5.45 -0.05 23.23
CA PRO A 37 4.25 0.16 22.42
C PRO A 37 4.48 1.05 21.20
N GLN A 38 3.64 0.89 20.18
CA GLN A 38 3.68 1.69 18.95
C GLN A 38 3.58 3.20 19.24
N GLY A 39 4.23 4.01 18.40
CA GLY A 39 4.31 5.46 18.57
C GLY A 39 5.65 6.05 18.13
N PRO A 40 6.79 5.65 18.71
CA PRO A 40 8.08 6.27 18.40
C PRO A 40 8.74 5.76 17.10
N TYR A 41 8.13 4.79 16.43
CA TYR A 41 8.72 4.06 15.30
C TYR A 41 8.40 4.68 13.93
N TYR A 42 7.17 5.15 13.74
CA TYR A 42 6.74 5.78 12.48
C TYR A 42 7.63 6.97 12.15
N CYS A 43 8.28 6.92 10.98
CA CYS A 43 9.28 7.91 10.54
C CYS A 43 10.39 8.20 11.58
N GLY A 44 10.67 7.24 12.47
CA GLY A 44 11.62 7.40 13.57
C GLY A 44 13.08 7.53 13.10
N VAL A 45 13.94 8.06 13.97
CA VAL A 45 15.39 8.14 13.77
C VAL A 45 16.10 7.82 15.09
N GLY A 46 17.18 7.04 15.00
CA GLY A 46 18.02 6.66 16.13
C GLY A 46 17.89 5.18 16.50
N THR A 47 18.93 4.65 17.13
CA THR A 47 18.98 3.28 17.63
C THR A 47 17.80 3.01 18.57
N GLY A 48 17.14 1.86 18.38
CA GLY A 48 15.96 1.46 19.16
C GLY A 48 14.63 2.01 18.64
N LYS A 49 14.64 2.88 17.63
CA LYS A 49 13.41 3.35 16.95
C LYS A 49 13.26 2.83 15.53
N VAL A 50 14.38 2.49 14.87
CA VAL A 50 14.41 1.96 13.51
C VAL A 50 15.39 0.81 13.40
N PHE A 51 15.05 -0.16 12.56
CA PHE A 51 15.77 -1.43 12.44
C PHE A 51 16.04 -1.75 10.97
N ALA A 52 17.28 -2.11 10.64
CA ALA A 52 17.74 -2.43 9.28
C ALA A 52 17.61 -1.28 8.25
N ARG A 53 17.75 -0.01 8.66
CA ARG A 53 17.66 1.12 7.73
C ARG A 53 18.65 1.00 6.56
N ASP A 54 19.84 0.47 6.81
CA ASP A 54 20.86 0.19 5.81
C ASP A 54 20.39 -0.75 4.70
N LEU A 55 19.61 -1.80 5.03
CA LEU A 55 18.95 -2.67 4.05
C LEU A 55 17.94 -1.88 3.20
N ILE A 56 17.10 -1.06 3.84
CA ILE A 56 16.09 -0.24 3.15
C ILE A 56 16.74 0.79 2.22
N GLU A 57 17.81 1.41 2.68
CA GLU A 57 18.65 2.34 1.91
C GLU A 57 19.32 1.65 0.70
N ALA A 58 19.75 0.40 0.85
CA ALA A 58 20.29 -0.40 -0.25
C ALA A 58 19.20 -0.75 -1.27
N HIS A 59 18.01 -1.19 -0.82
CA HIS A 59 16.85 -1.46 -1.68
C HIS A 59 16.43 -0.22 -2.47
N TYR A 60 16.36 0.95 -1.81
CA TYR A 60 15.98 2.19 -2.48
C TYR A 60 16.95 2.54 -3.62
N ARG A 61 18.27 2.44 -3.37
CA ARG A 61 19.29 2.66 -4.40
C ARG A 61 19.23 1.62 -5.52
N ALA A 62 18.96 0.35 -5.20
CA ALA A 62 18.82 -0.71 -6.19
C ALA A 62 17.61 -0.44 -7.12
N CYS A 63 16.48 -0.02 -6.58
CA CYS A 63 15.31 0.38 -7.36
C CYS A 63 15.62 1.56 -8.29
N LEU A 64 16.24 2.62 -7.78
CA LEU A 64 16.64 3.78 -8.59
C LEU A 64 17.59 3.38 -9.71
N TYR A 65 18.61 2.57 -9.40
CA TYR A 65 19.58 2.08 -10.39
C TYR A 65 18.92 1.22 -11.49
N ALA A 66 17.97 0.35 -11.10
CA ALA A 66 17.24 -0.51 -12.03
C ALA A 66 16.20 0.25 -12.87
N GLY A 67 15.97 1.53 -12.61
CA GLY A 67 14.94 2.33 -13.28
C GLY A 67 13.52 2.03 -12.79
N VAL A 68 13.37 1.43 -11.61
CA VAL A 68 12.06 1.32 -10.96
C VAL A 68 11.59 2.74 -10.59
N ASN A 69 10.34 3.07 -10.90
CA ASN A 69 9.75 4.37 -10.56
C ASN A 69 9.36 4.46 -9.08
N ILE A 70 10.35 4.27 -8.19
CA ILE A 70 10.20 4.39 -6.74
C ILE A 70 10.13 5.88 -6.36
N SER A 71 9.09 6.27 -5.64
CA SER A 71 8.82 7.68 -5.29
C SER A 71 9.15 8.03 -3.85
N GLY A 72 9.31 7.05 -2.98
CA GLY A 72 9.68 7.28 -1.59
C GLY A 72 9.80 6.00 -0.76
N ILE A 73 10.22 6.20 0.50
CA ILE A 73 10.32 5.19 1.55
C ILE A 73 10.03 5.82 2.91
N ASN A 74 9.50 5.05 3.85
CA ASN A 74 9.41 5.43 5.26
C ASN A 74 9.46 4.23 6.21
N ALA A 75 9.85 4.47 7.46
CA ALA A 75 9.64 3.52 8.54
C ALA A 75 8.16 3.57 8.95
N GLU A 76 7.55 2.40 9.13
CA GLU A 76 6.12 2.28 9.46
C GLU A 76 5.86 2.26 10.97
N VAL A 77 4.58 2.21 11.33
CA VAL A 77 4.11 2.28 12.73
C VAL A 77 4.64 1.12 13.59
N MET A 78 4.66 -0.11 13.05
CA MET A 78 5.19 -1.28 13.76
C MET A 78 6.74 -1.31 13.68
N PRO A 79 7.45 -1.63 14.78
CA PRO A 79 8.90 -1.82 14.75
C PRO A 79 9.31 -2.88 13.71
N SER A 80 10.31 -2.54 12.89
CA SER A 80 10.80 -3.40 11.79
C SER A 80 9.79 -3.57 10.65
N GLN A 81 8.74 -2.76 10.62
CA GLN A 81 7.88 -2.55 9.47
C GLN A 81 8.35 -1.31 8.69
N TRP A 82 8.26 -1.40 7.37
CA TRP A 82 8.69 -0.36 6.46
C TRP A 82 7.72 -0.26 5.28
N GLU A 83 7.78 0.87 4.58
CA GLU A 83 7.05 1.10 3.35
C GLU A 83 7.98 1.64 2.26
N PHE A 84 7.70 1.24 1.02
CA PHE A 84 8.19 1.93 -0.17
C PHE A 84 7.04 2.24 -1.11
N GLN A 85 7.11 3.39 -1.80
CA GLN A 85 6.08 3.82 -2.75
C GLN A 85 6.60 3.70 -4.18
N VAL A 86 5.77 3.17 -5.09
CA VAL A 86 6.08 3.08 -6.52
C VAL A 86 5.01 3.82 -7.30
N GLY A 87 5.41 4.75 -8.16
CA GLY A 87 4.53 5.50 -9.05
C GLY A 87 4.75 7.02 -9.00
N PRO A 88 4.02 7.78 -9.84
CA PRO A 88 2.89 7.31 -10.66
C PRO A 88 3.33 6.47 -11.86
N CYS A 89 2.68 5.33 -12.08
CA CYS A 89 2.88 4.46 -13.26
C CYS A 89 1.57 4.35 -14.05
N GLU A 90 1.66 4.27 -15.38
CA GLU A 90 0.49 4.14 -16.25
C GLU A 90 0.15 2.68 -16.54
N GLY A 91 -1.13 2.31 -16.33
CA GLY A 91 -1.65 1.02 -16.74
C GLY A 91 -0.83 -0.17 -16.24
N ILE A 92 -0.40 -1.03 -17.17
CA ILE A 92 0.26 -2.30 -16.86
C ILE A 92 1.62 -2.12 -16.18
N SER A 93 2.32 -1.01 -16.47
CA SER A 93 3.65 -0.73 -15.93
C SER A 93 3.67 -0.65 -14.41
N MET A 94 2.54 -0.33 -13.76
CA MET A 94 2.44 -0.35 -12.30
C MET A 94 2.71 -1.74 -11.72
N GLY A 95 2.17 -2.79 -12.36
CA GLY A 95 2.42 -4.17 -11.94
C GLY A 95 3.88 -4.55 -12.15
N ASP A 96 4.44 -4.22 -13.32
CA ASP A 96 5.84 -4.50 -13.67
C ASP A 96 6.80 -3.88 -12.65
N HIS A 97 6.62 -2.59 -12.36
CA HIS A 97 7.47 -1.86 -11.42
C HIS A 97 7.36 -2.39 -9.98
N LEU A 98 6.15 -2.67 -9.47
CA LEU A 98 6.00 -3.17 -8.11
C LEU A 98 6.58 -4.59 -7.96
N TRP A 99 6.34 -5.48 -8.92
CA TRP A 99 6.90 -6.83 -8.88
C TRP A 99 8.43 -6.81 -8.90
N MET A 100 9.03 -5.97 -9.74
CA MET A 100 10.48 -5.79 -9.74
C MET A 100 11.00 -5.18 -8.44
N ALA A 101 10.29 -4.20 -7.87
CA ALA A 101 10.65 -3.63 -6.58
C ALA A 101 10.61 -4.66 -5.44
N ARG A 102 9.60 -5.55 -5.43
CA ARG A 102 9.50 -6.67 -4.48
C ARG A 102 10.64 -7.67 -4.65
N PHE A 103 10.96 -8.04 -5.89
CA PHE A 103 12.11 -8.92 -6.18
C PHE A 103 13.41 -8.34 -5.63
N LEU A 104 13.68 -7.06 -5.94
CA LEU A 104 14.88 -6.37 -5.45
C LEU A 104 14.91 -6.30 -3.92
N LEU A 105 13.77 -6.05 -3.27
CA LEU A 105 13.68 -6.02 -1.81
C LEU A 105 14.10 -7.35 -1.19
N VAL A 106 13.50 -8.45 -1.65
CA VAL A 106 13.82 -9.80 -1.14
C VAL A 106 15.29 -10.13 -1.44
N ARG A 107 15.76 -9.86 -2.66
CA ARG A 107 17.13 -10.18 -3.06
C ARG A 107 18.18 -9.37 -2.29
N VAL A 108 17.92 -8.10 -1.98
CA VAL A 108 18.79 -7.30 -1.12
C VAL A 108 18.75 -7.82 0.31
N ALA A 109 17.56 -8.15 0.84
CA ALA A 109 17.41 -8.66 2.20
C ALA A 109 18.15 -9.99 2.44
N GLU A 110 18.29 -10.83 1.41
CA GLU A 110 19.12 -12.05 1.46
C GLU A 110 20.58 -11.77 1.88
N GLU A 111 21.15 -10.62 1.47
CA GLU A 111 22.54 -10.24 1.81
C GLU A 111 22.72 -9.88 3.29
N TRP A 112 21.62 -9.53 3.97
CA TRP A 112 21.57 -9.28 5.40
C TRP A 112 21.09 -10.50 6.21
N GLY A 113 20.73 -11.60 5.55
CA GLY A 113 20.11 -12.75 6.23
C GLY A 113 18.76 -12.42 6.85
N VAL A 114 18.00 -11.49 6.24
CA VAL A 114 16.70 -11.01 6.71
C VAL A 114 15.60 -11.54 5.79
N LYS A 115 14.52 -12.04 6.37
CA LYS A 115 13.30 -12.43 5.65
C LYS A 115 12.37 -11.22 5.52
N VAL A 116 11.69 -11.11 4.38
CA VAL A 116 10.67 -10.09 4.12
C VAL A 116 9.30 -10.76 4.10
N SER A 117 8.37 -10.25 4.89
CA SER A 117 6.98 -10.69 4.91
C SER A 117 6.07 -9.62 4.32
N PHE A 118 5.26 -10.03 3.34
CA PHE A 118 4.14 -9.27 2.82
C PHE A 118 2.81 -9.73 3.43
N HIS A 119 2.84 -10.47 4.55
CA HIS A 119 1.61 -10.92 5.20
C HIS A 119 0.83 -9.72 5.76
N PRO A 120 -0.49 -9.59 5.53
CA PRO A 120 -1.26 -8.40 5.91
C PRO A 120 -1.41 -8.19 7.41
N LYS A 121 -1.24 -9.25 8.21
CA LYS A 121 -1.23 -9.17 9.67
C LYS A 121 -0.10 -10.04 10.23
N PRO A 122 1.16 -9.62 10.13
CA PRO A 122 2.32 -10.47 10.40
C PRO A 122 2.42 -10.89 11.88
N LEU A 123 1.82 -10.09 12.79
CA LEU A 123 1.63 -10.44 14.19
C LEU A 123 0.14 -10.41 14.54
N THR A 124 -0.41 -11.59 14.83
CA THR A 124 -1.79 -11.74 15.29
C THR A 124 -1.93 -11.59 16.81
N ASN A 125 -0.85 -11.83 17.55
CA ASN A 125 -0.81 -11.65 18.99
C ASN A 125 -0.32 -10.24 19.35
N GLY A 126 -1.21 -9.43 19.94
CA GLY A 126 -0.91 -8.09 20.42
C GLY A 126 -1.53 -6.98 19.57
N ASP A 127 -1.26 -5.72 19.97
CA ASP A 127 -1.83 -4.51 19.40
C ASP A 127 -0.85 -3.86 18.40
N TRP A 128 -0.55 -4.58 17.32
CA TRP A 128 0.41 -4.17 16.28
C TRP A 128 -0.29 -3.88 14.96
N ASN A 129 0.20 -2.90 14.20
CA ASN A 129 -0.36 -2.58 12.88
C ASN A 129 -0.26 -3.77 11.92
N GLY A 130 -1.19 -3.82 10.97
CA GLY A 130 -1.07 -4.72 9.81
C GLY A 130 -0.26 -4.06 8.69
N ALA A 131 -0.10 -4.78 7.58
CA ALA A 131 0.63 -4.32 6.40
C ALA A 131 -0.32 -4.20 5.19
N GLY A 132 -0.47 -3.00 4.64
CA GLY A 132 -1.28 -2.68 3.47
C GLY A 132 -0.52 -2.58 2.15
N CYS A 133 -1.26 -2.41 1.06
CA CYS A 133 -0.74 -1.94 -0.21
C CYS A 133 -1.65 -0.82 -0.76
N HIS A 134 -1.68 0.34 -0.09
CA HIS A 134 -2.63 1.39 -0.49
C HIS A 134 -2.41 1.77 -1.96
N SER A 135 -3.52 1.92 -2.68
CA SER A 135 -3.52 2.08 -4.12
C SER A 135 -4.09 3.43 -4.50
N ASN A 136 -3.20 4.36 -4.79
CA ASN A 136 -3.54 5.67 -5.33
C ASN A 136 -3.92 5.52 -6.80
N TYR A 137 -5.05 6.10 -7.22
CA TYR A 137 -5.61 5.91 -8.55
C TYR A 137 -6.22 7.19 -9.13
N SER A 138 -5.95 7.45 -10.41
CA SER A 138 -6.60 8.51 -11.18
C SER A 138 -6.71 8.17 -12.66
N THR A 139 -7.74 8.70 -13.32
CA THR A 139 -7.79 8.83 -14.79
C THR A 139 -7.43 10.26 -15.18
N LYS A 140 -7.20 10.52 -16.48
CA LYS A 140 -6.97 11.86 -17.01
C LYS A 140 -8.04 12.86 -16.54
N ALA A 141 -9.31 12.49 -16.66
CA ALA A 141 -10.44 13.34 -16.27
C ALA A 141 -10.46 13.65 -14.76
N MET A 142 -9.97 12.74 -13.92
CA MET A 142 -9.83 13.01 -12.48
C MET A 142 -8.73 14.03 -12.19
N ARG A 143 -7.68 14.09 -13.03
CA ARG A 143 -6.51 14.97 -12.86
C ARG A 143 -6.72 16.39 -13.41
N GLU A 144 -7.78 16.63 -14.19
CA GLU A 144 -8.09 17.94 -14.78
C GLU A 144 -9.02 18.77 -13.87
N PRO A 145 -9.01 20.11 -13.95
CA PRO A 145 -9.90 20.96 -13.15
C PRO A 145 -11.37 20.53 -13.23
N GLY A 146 -12.01 20.35 -12.07
CA GLY A 146 -13.36 19.79 -11.97
C GLY A 146 -13.41 18.26 -11.85
N GLY A 147 -12.25 17.59 -11.84
CA GLY A 147 -12.10 16.14 -11.77
C GLY A 147 -12.61 15.48 -10.49
N MET A 148 -12.91 16.24 -9.44
CA MET A 148 -13.57 15.72 -8.22
C MET A 148 -14.87 14.99 -8.54
N LYS A 149 -15.64 15.46 -9.53
CA LYS A 149 -16.85 14.79 -10.00
C LYS A 149 -16.57 13.34 -10.44
N HIS A 150 -15.49 13.14 -11.20
CA HIS A 150 -15.10 11.81 -11.68
C HIS A 150 -14.54 10.93 -10.57
N ILE A 151 -13.90 11.53 -9.56
CA ILE A 151 -13.47 10.81 -8.34
C ILE A 151 -14.69 10.28 -7.59
N GLU A 152 -15.71 11.11 -7.37
CA GLU A 152 -16.94 10.73 -6.69
C GLU A 152 -17.72 9.66 -7.47
N GLU A 153 -17.82 9.79 -8.79
CA GLU A 153 -18.40 8.77 -9.68
C GLU A 153 -17.67 7.42 -9.56
N ALA A 154 -16.34 7.43 -9.53
CA ALA A 154 -15.55 6.21 -9.35
C ALA A 154 -15.76 5.57 -7.98
N ILE A 155 -15.81 6.37 -6.90
CA ILE A 155 -16.09 5.89 -5.54
C ILE A 155 -17.47 5.24 -5.47
N GLU A 156 -18.48 5.83 -6.10
CA GLU A 156 -19.84 5.28 -6.15
C GLU A 156 -19.91 3.95 -6.92
N LYS A 157 -19.11 3.77 -7.97
CA LYS A 157 -18.99 2.46 -8.65
C LYS A 157 -18.28 1.44 -7.77
N LEU A 158 -17.20 1.84 -7.08
CA LEU A 158 -16.45 0.97 -6.17
C LEU A 158 -17.28 0.50 -4.97
N SER A 159 -18.21 1.34 -4.48
CA SER A 159 -19.10 0.99 -3.36
C SER A 159 -19.98 -0.22 -3.69
N LYS A 160 -20.44 -0.33 -4.94
CA LYS A 160 -21.32 -1.40 -5.44
C LYS A 160 -20.62 -2.74 -5.63
N LYS A 161 -19.29 -2.72 -5.80
CA LYS A 161 -18.46 -3.91 -6.04
C LYS A 161 -17.48 -4.19 -4.91
N HIS A 162 -17.77 -3.72 -3.70
CA HIS A 162 -16.85 -3.83 -2.57
C HIS A 162 -16.32 -5.26 -2.35
N MET A 163 -17.21 -6.26 -2.29
CA MET A 163 -16.82 -7.65 -2.02
C MET A 163 -16.08 -8.31 -3.19
N GLU A 164 -16.38 -7.92 -4.43
CA GLU A 164 -15.64 -8.38 -5.62
C GLU A 164 -14.18 -7.91 -5.58
N HIS A 165 -13.97 -6.64 -5.18
CA HIS A 165 -12.62 -6.10 -4.97
C HIS A 165 -11.92 -6.81 -3.80
N ILE A 166 -12.58 -6.97 -2.65
CA ILE A 166 -11.98 -7.66 -1.49
C ILE A 166 -11.50 -9.07 -1.85
N ALA A 167 -12.24 -9.82 -2.66
CA ALA A 167 -11.86 -11.16 -3.11
C ALA A 167 -10.55 -11.23 -3.93
N VAL A 168 -10.08 -10.09 -4.47
CA VAL A 168 -8.84 -10.02 -5.24
C VAL A 168 -7.77 -9.16 -4.56
N TYR A 169 -8.04 -8.64 -3.36
CA TYR A 169 -7.23 -7.65 -2.65
C TYR A 169 -6.22 -8.26 -1.65
N GLY A 170 -5.89 -9.55 -1.84
CA GLY A 170 -4.92 -10.29 -1.03
C GLY A 170 -5.58 -11.20 -0.01
N GLU A 171 -4.95 -12.34 0.24
CA GLU A 171 -5.41 -13.36 1.20
C GLU A 171 -5.18 -12.90 2.65
N ASP A 172 -5.95 -13.43 3.59
CA ASP A 172 -5.92 -13.14 5.03
C ASP A 172 -6.17 -11.67 5.42
N ASN A 173 -6.75 -10.89 4.51
CA ASN A 173 -6.97 -9.46 4.71
C ASN A 173 -8.02 -9.16 5.80
N GLU A 174 -8.86 -10.12 6.16
CA GLU A 174 -9.79 -10.05 7.30
C GLU A 174 -9.07 -9.90 8.64
N LEU A 175 -7.83 -10.39 8.74
CA LEU A 175 -7.00 -10.22 9.94
C LEU A 175 -6.50 -8.78 10.07
N ARG A 176 -6.46 -8.03 8.96
CA ARG A 176 -5.99 -6.63 8.89
C ARG A 176 -7.16 -5.64 8.97
N LEU A 177 -8.15 -5.79 8.08
CA LEU A 177 -9.30 -4.91 7.92
C LEU A 177 -10.36 -5.14 9.02
N SER A 178 -10.02 -4.72 10.23
CA SER A 178 -10.84 -4.94 11.43
C SER A 178 -11.62 -3.70 11.88
N GLY A 179 -11.42 -2.55 11.25
CA GLY A 179 -11.92 -1.25 11.73
C GLY A 179 -11.02 -0.57 12.78
N LYS A 180 -9.93 -1.22 13.18
CA LYS A 180 -8.90 -0.68 14.09
C LYS A 180 -7.61 -0.37 13.31
N HIS A 181 -6.65 0.32 13.95
CA HIS A 181 -5.34 0.62 13.36
C HIS A 181 -5.42 1.25 11.98
N GLU A 182 -6.19 2.34 11.88
CA GLU A 182 -6.32 3.09 10.62
C GLU A 182 -6.79 2.23 9.43
N THR A 183 -7.64 1.23 9.68
CA THR A 183 -8.30 0.42 8.63
C THR A 183 -9.82 0.53 8.71
N ALA A 184 -10.50 0.34 7.58
CA ALA A 184 -11.92 0.04 7.56
C ALA A 184 -12.18 -1.43 7.94
N HIS A 185 -13.42 -1.77 8.27
CA HIS A 185 -13.82 -3.16 8.49
C HIS A 185 -14.06 -3.87 7.14
N ILE A 186 -13.62 -5.12 6.99
CA ILE A 186 -13.63 -5.86 5.71
C ILE A 186 -15.03 -6.00 5.08
N GLY A 187 -16.07 -6.01 5.90
CA GLY A 187 -17.46 -6.14 5.44
C GLY A 187 -18.18 -4.82 5.14
N THR A 188 -17.54 -3.66 5.32
CA THR A 188 -18.18 -2.35 5.13
C THR A 188 -17.38 -1.42 4.23
N PHE A 189 -18.02 -0.92 3.18
CA PHE A 189 -17.46 0.13 2.35
C PHE A 189 -17.71 1.51 2.97
N SER A 190 -16.71 2.39 2.90
CA SER A 190 -16.82 3.78 3.33
C SER A 190 -15.83 4.67 2.58
N SER A 191 -16.17 5.94 2.41
CA SER A 191 -15.27 6.92 1.80
C SER A 191 -15.30 8.23 2.55
N GLY A 192 -14.19 8.98 2.53
CA GLY A 192 -14.15 10.30 3.15
C GLY A 192 -12.89 11.12 2.85
N VAL A 193 -13.04 12.44 2.95
CA VAL A 193 -11.91 13.38 2.83
C VAL A 193 -11.02 13.25 4.06
N ALA A 194 -9.72 13.00 3.82
CA ALA A 194 -8.70 12.84 4.85
C ALA A 194 -9.04 11.79 5.94
N ASN A 195 -9.93 10.83 5.65
CA ASN A 195 -10.36 9.83 6.60
C ASN A 195 -9.49 8.55 6.50
N ARG A 196 -8.55 8.40 7.44
CA ARG A 196 -7.71 7.20 7.56
C ARG A 196 -8.45 5.98 8.16
N GLY A 197 -9.74 6.07 8.48
CA GLY A 197 -10.57 4.91 8.84
C GLY A 197 -11.44 4.41 7.68
N ALA A 198 -11.43 5.10 6.53
CA ALA A 198 -12.29 4.78 5.40
C ALA A 198 -11.67 3.71 4.48
N SER A 199 -12.52 3.02 3.72
CA SER A 199 -12.08 2.14 2.63
C SER A 199 -11.39 2.93 1.53
N ILE A 200 -12.00 4.04 1.09
CA ILE A 200 -11.43 4.98 0.11
C ILE A 200 -11.20 6.33 0.78
N ARG A 201 -9.97 6.85 0.67
CA ARG A 201 -9.63 8.19 1.16
C ARG A 201 -9.48 9.15 -0.01
N ILE A 202 -10.09 10.32 0.09
CA ILE A 202 -9.77 11.45 -0.78
C ILE A 202 -8.74 12.32 -0.03
N PRO A 203 -7.53 12.53 -0.56
CA PRO A 203 -6.55 13.39 0.10
C PRO A 203 -7.09 14.80 0.32
N ARG A 204 -6.71 15.44 1.44
CA ARG A 204 -7.19 16.79 1.77
C ARG A 204 -6.87 17.81 0.67
N HIS A 205 -5.69 17.72 0.07
CA HIS A 205 -5.27 18.63 -0.99
C HIS A 205 -6.08 18.42 -2.29
N VAL A 206 -6.44 17.17 -2.62
CA VAL A 206 -7.32 16.83 -3.75
C VAL A 206 -8.70 17.45 -3.56
N ALA A 207 -9.28 17.30 -2.37
CA ALA A 207 -10.58 17.88 -2.05
C ALA A 207 -10.54 19.43 -2.09
N ALA A 208 -9.44 20.04 -1.63
CA ALA A 208 -9.28 21.49 -1.63
C ALA A 208 -9.10 22.07 -3.05
N GLN A 209 -8.37 21.37 -3.93
CA GLN A 209 -8.14 21.83 -5.31
C GLN A 209 -9.24 21.44 -6.30
N GLY A 210 -10.06 20.43 -5.97
CA GLY A 210 -11.19 19.98 -6.77
C GLY A 210 -10.85 19.01 -7.91
N PHE A 211 -9.65 18.41 -7.90
CA PHE A 211 -9.19 17.39 -8.86
C PHE A 211 -7.96 16.66 -8.30
N GLY A 212 -7.58 15.52 -8.88
CA GLY A 212 -6.42 14.73 -8.48
C GLY A 212 -6.65 13.23 -8.55
N TYR A 213 -6.60 12.56 -7.39
CA TYR A 213 -6.65 11.10 -7.27
C TYR A 213 -7.40 10.65 -6.00
N LEU A 214 -7.83 9.38 -5.97
CA LEU A 214 -8.32 8.70 -4.77
C LEU A 214 -7.28 7.70 -4.25
N GLU A 215 -7.36 7.34 -2.98
CA GLU A 215 -6.52 6.31 -2.34
C GLU A 215 -7.42 5.15 -1.88
N ASP A 216 -7.31 3.99 -2.52
CA ASP A 216 -7.96 2.75 -2.08
C ASP A 216 -7.09 2.05 -1.03
N ARG A 217 -7.58 1.98 0.20
CA ARG A 217 -6.81 1.50 1.36
C ARG A 217 -7.07 0.03 1.71
N ARG A 218 -7.95 -0.60 0.94
CA ARG A 218 -8.38 -1.98 1.16
C ARG A 218 -7.38 -3.05 0.72
N PRO A 219 -6.50 -2.86 -0.29
CA PRO A 219 -5.55 -3.90 -0.67
C PRO A 219 -4.56 -4.24 0.46
N ALA A 220 -4.35 -5.53 0.68
CA ALA A 220 -3.33 -6.06 1.57
C ALA A 220 -1.92 -5.94 0.96
N SER A 221 -0.89 -6.00 1.81
CA SER A 221 0.52 -5.99 1.38
C SER A 221 0.90 -7.13 0.43
N ASN A 222 0.27 -8.31 0.53
CA ASN A 222 0.50 -9.48 -0.34
C ASN A 222 -0.25 -9.43 -1.67
N VAL A 223 -0.98 -8.35 -1.97
CA VAL A 223 -1.83 -8.28 -3.15
C VAL A 223 -1.03 -8.40 -4.45
N ASP A 224 -1.60 -9.01 -5.48
CA ASP A 224 -1.04 -8.94 -6.84
C ASP A 224 -1.40 -7.57 -7.46
N PRO A 225 -0.40 -6.70 -7.77
CA PRO A 225 -0.67 -5.40 -8.36
C PRO A 225 -1.37 -5.48 -9.72
N TYR A 226 -1.19 -6.57 -10.50
CA TYR A 226 -1.93 -6.73 -11.75
C TYR A 226 -3.43 -6.88 -11.50
N ARG A 227 -3.81 -7.63 -10.45
CA ARG A 227 -5.23 -7.83 -10.09
C ARG A 227 -5.87 -6.57 -9.52
N VAL A 228 -5.19 -5.86 -8.62
CA VAL A 228 -5.69 -4.60 -8.05
C VAL A 228 -5.90 -3.53 -9.11
N THR A 229 -4.90 -3.30 -9.96
CA THR A 229 -4.97 -2.25 -10.99
C THR A 229 -6.03 -2.58 -12.03
N ALA A 230 -6.14 -3.86 -12.44
CA ALA A 230 -7.19 -4.32 -13.33
C ALA A 230 -8.58 -4.13 -12.73
N ALA A 231 -8.81 -4.54 -11.48
CA ALA A 231 -10.11 -4.40 -10.81
C ALA A 231 -10.54 -2.93 -10.68
N LEU A 232 -9.61 -2.03 -10.34
CA LEU A 232 -9.89 -0.58 -10.28
C LEU A 232 -10.33 -0.04 -11.63
N VAL A 233 -9.61 -0.34 -12.71
CA VAL A 233 -9.95 0.14 -14.06
C VAL A 233 -11.23 -0.51 -14.57
N GLU A 234 -11.42 -1.80 -14.36
CA GLU A 234 -12.63 -2.51 -14.78
C GLU A 234 -13.87 -1.88 -14.16
N THR A 235 -13.89 -1.70 -12.83
CA THR A 235 -15.04 -1.12 -12.12
C THR A 235 -15.25 0.36 -12.42
N THR A 236 -14.18 1.14 -12.55
CA THR A 236 -14.35 2.60 -12.67
C THR A 236 -14.54 3.06 -14.12
N CYS A 237 -13.95 2.34 -15.10
CA CYS A 237 -13.90 2.77 -16.50
C CYS A 237 -14.66 1.88 -17.47
N LEU A 238 -14.78 0.56 -17.20
CA LEU A 238 -15.31 -0.39 -18.19
C LEU A 238 -16.70 -0.95 -17.83
N SER A 239 -17.04 -1.04 -16.54
CA SER A 239 -18.38 -1.45 -16.13
C SER A 239 -19.39 -0.32 -16.30
N GLN A 240 -20.54 -0.69 -16.89
CA GLN A 240 -21.72 0.16 -17.03
C GLN A 240 -22.41 0.40 -15.68
#